data_AF-A0AA36DUH5-F1
#
_entry.id   AF-A0AA36DUH5-F1
#
_cell.length_a   1.000
_cell.length_b   1.000
_cell.length_c   1.000
_cell.angle_alpha   90.00
_cell.angle_beta   90.00
_cell.angle_gamma   90.00
#
_symmetry.space_group_name_H-M   'P 1'
#
loop_
_entity.id
_entity.type
_entity.pdbx_description
1 polymer ?
#
loop_
_entity_poly.entity_id
_entity_poly.type
_entity_poly.pdbx_seq_one_letter_code
_entity_poly.pdbx_strand_id
1 'polypeptide(L)'
;MQSYIDALDTHILPFVDYEGYDDRYPTLSVQSFPAEFYDEIRHASRMLFQIFYKATKVFQQAPDEFVLNMDMPENLIPYLHRGNPLGLPTWLSRFDFVLDTQGRLRMVEMNADTPCFLIESYYANEVGAHYFDKEHPNAGARDELERFLKRVYERTSQENSKYNTIKSGGPNPFVFACFHDYLEDLGTTKFLMNTMKSACPEADVRFLSFYDMVIDDEGILLPDGGHASNLYRLHPMELLIDETTATGEPLGPERDIIERYLTPSYFESDFPNLDDALYIQKEIWGREGRNIQALANLYIGLVHYPIMNKHKEVITTAITNYDIHDIARASITYDVSKYFVIHNIPAQCELVSTIMEHWKSGFGSAYNPDRKDAFTVVELVNSIAVAVRTIEDIEGMRPIVATTDARTYDNTISYARMREHLENEGRPVLVLFGTGYGMTKETMESFDYILEPIYGHGEYNHLSVRSAVSIILDRLRGEAWWNK
;
A
#
# COMPACT_ATOMS: atom_id res chain seq x y z
N MET A 1 -22.75 -29.14 -7.62
CA MET A 1 -23.75 -28.33 -8.34
C MET A 1 -23.00 -27.64 -9.46
N GLN A 2 -23.49 -27.71 -10.70
CA GLN A 2 -22.81 -27.07 -11.84
C GLN A 2 -22.84 -25.54 -11.65
N SER A 3 -21.74 -24.85 -11.93
CA SER A 3 -21.61 -23.38 -11.85
C SER A 3 -21.20 -22.79 -13.19
N TYR A 4 -21.23 -21.46 -13.32
CA TYR A 4 -20.77 -20.79 -14.56
C TYR A 4 -19.28 -21.05 -14.84
N ILE A 5 -18.51 -21.38 -13.81
CA ILE A 5 -17.08 -21.71 -13.94
C ILE A 5 -16.92 -22.98 -14.80
N ASP A 6 -17.91 -23.88 -14.81
CA ASP A 6 -17.92 -25.06 -15.68
C ASP A 6 -18.21 -24.74 -17.15
N ALA A 7 -18.64 -23.51 -17.45
CA ALA A 7 -18.87 -23.00 -18.81
C ALA A 7 -17.68 -22.21 -19.37
N LEU A 8 -16.64 -21.96 -18.55
CA LEU A 8 -15.42 -21.29 -18.98
C LEU A 8 -14.57 -22.25 -19.83
N ASP A 9 -14.04 -21.76 -20.95
CA ASP A 9 -13.09 -22.47 -21.79
C ASP A 9 -11.69 -22.34 -21.18
N THR A 10 -11.19 -23.46 -20.66
CA THR A 10 -9.87 -23.54 -20.03
C THR A 10 -8.71 -23.37 -21.02
N HIS A 11 -8.97 -23.38 -22.33
CA HIS A 11 -7.96 -22.95 -23.32
C HIS A 11 -7.82 -21.43 -23.38
N ILE A 12 -8.83 -20.68 -22.93
CA ILE A 12 -8.83 -19.21 -22.87
C ILE A 12 -8.42 -18.74 -21.47
N LEU A 13 -8.97 -19.35 -20.42
CA LEU A 13 -8.64 -19.08 -19.01
C LEU A 13 -8.05 -20.35 -18.36
N PRO A 14 -6.73 -20.61 -18.50
CA PRO A 14 -6.14 -21.89 -18.12
C PRO A 14 -5.90 -22.08 -16.61
N PHE A 15 -6.14 -21.05 -15.81
CA PHE A 15 -5.87 -21.03 -14.36
C PHE A 15 -7.15 -21.00 -13.53
N VAL A 16 -8.22 -21.61 -14.05
CA VAL A 16 -9.49 -21.78 -13.32
C VAL A 16 -9.30 -22.66 -12.08
N ASP A 17 -8.51 -23.72 -12.22
CA ASP A 17 -8.16 -24.64 -11.14
C ASP A 17 -6.65 -24.46 -10.86
N TYR A 18 -6.29 -24.13 -9.62
CA TYR A 18 -4.91 -23.88 -9.21
C TYR A 18 -4.41 -25.04 -8.34
N GLU A 19 -3.22 -25.56 -8.62
CA GLU A 19 -2.64 -26.62 -7.79
C GLU A 19 -2.40 -26.10 -6.37
N GLY A 20 -2.86 -26.85 -5.36
CA GLY A 20 -2.70 -26.50 -3.94
C GLY A 20 -3.82 -25.65 -3.34
N TYR A 21 -4.86 -25.31 -4.10
CA TYR A 21 -6.05 -24.61 -3.60
C TYR A 21 -7.28 -25.51 -3.65
N ASP A 22 -8.04 -25.56 -2.55
CA ASP A 22 -9.29 -26.32 -2.47
C ASP A 22 -10.43 -25.67 -3.28
N ASP A 23 -10.33 -24.35 -3.48
CA ASP A 23 -11.29 -23.53 -4.21
C ASP A 23 -10.79 -23.20 -5.63
N ARG A 24 -11.76 -23.03 -6.55
CA ARG A 24 -11.49 -22.57 -7.92
C ARG A 24 -11.27 -21.06 -7.93
N TYR A 25 -10.46 -20.58 -8.87
CA TYR A 25 -10.06 -19.17 -8.92
C TYR A 25 -11.26 -18.19 -9.02
N PRO A 26 -12.24 -18.36 -9.95
CA PRO A 26 -13.36 -17.44 -10.03
C PRO A 26 -14.34 -17.62 -8.86
N THR A 27 -14.85 -16.50 -8.31
CA THR A 27 -15.91 -16.55 -7.28
C THR A 27 -17.21 -17.14 -7.84
N LEU A 28 -17.97 -17.85 -7.00
CA LEU A 28 -19.28 -18.42 -7.38
C LEU A 28 -20.41 -17.39 -7.44
N SER A 29 -20.25 -16.22 -6.82
CA SER A 29 -21.28 -15.19 -6.72
C SER A 29 -21.05 -14.05 -7.71
N VAL A 30 -22.13 -13.46 -8.22
CA VAL A 30 -22.09 -12.26 -9.05
C VAL A 30 -22.35 -11.01 -8.21
N GLN A 31 -21.56 -9.96 -8.44
CA GLN A 31 -21.84 -8.61 -7.95
C GLN A 31 -22.32 -7.75 -9.11
N SER A 32 -23.48 -7.10 -8.96
CA SER A 32 -24.08 -6.26 -9.99
C SER A 32 -24.28 -4.83 -9.48
N PHE A 33 -24.09 -3.86 -10.36
CA PHE A 33 -24.35 -2.45 -10.11
C PHE A 33 -25.42 -1.90 -11.06
N PRO A 34 -26.04 -0.74 -10.76
CA PRO A 34 -26.90 -0.05 -11.71
C PRO A 34 -26.14 0.37 -12.99
N ALA A 35 -26.82 0.49 -14.12
CA ALA A 35 -26.20 0.87 -15.40
C ALA A 35 -25.39 2.19 -15.32
N GLU A 36 -25.91 3.17 -14.59
CA GLU A 36 -25.26 4.47 -14.35
C GLU A 36 -23.89 4.35 -13.67
N PHE A 37 -23.68 3.33 -12.83
CA PHE A 37 -22.38 3.07 -12.20
C PHE A 37 -21.35 2.59 -13.23
N TYR A 38 -21.75 1.70 -14.14
CA TYR A 38 -20.87 1.25 -15.22
C TYR A 38 -20.54 2.39 -16.20
N ASP A 39 -21.45 3.34 -16.41
CA ASP A 39 -21.17 4.53 -17.20
C ASP A 39 -20.24 5.50 -16.47
N GLU A 40 -20.43 5.70 -15.17
CA GLU A 40 -19.57 6.51 -14.32
C GLU A 40 -18.14 5.96 -14.30
N ILE A 41 -17.94 4.64 -14.06
CA ILE A 41 -16.60 4.07 -14.00
C ILE A 41 -15.88 4.17 -15.36
N ARG A 42 -16.58 3.94 -16.48
CA ARG A 42 -16.01 4.14 -17.83
C ARG A 42 -15.65 5.60 -18.07
N HIS A 43 -16.47 6.55 -17.62
CA HIS A 43 -16.17 7.97 -17.72
C HIS A 43 -14.95 8.35 -16.86
N ALA A 44 -14.93 7.92 -15.60
CA ALA A 44 -13.84 8.16 -14.66
C ALA A 44 -12.52 7.59 -15.17
N SER A 45 -12.49 6.33 -15.62
CA SER A 45 -11.28 5.72 -16.19
C SER A 45 -10.73 6.50 -17.38
N ARG A 46 -11.60 6.97 -18.30
CA ARG A 46 -11.16 7.80 -19.44
C ARG A 46 -10.57 9.13 -18.99
N MET A 47 -11.23 9.81 -18.05
CA MET A 47 -10.77 11.12 -17.56
C MET A 47 -9.48 11.01 -16.75
N LEU A 48 -9.37 10.01 -15.88
CA LEU A 48 -8.16 9.73 -15.11
C LEU A 48 -7.00 9.37 -16.04
N PHE A 49 -7.21 8.51 -17.05
CA PHE A 49 -6.17 8.20 -18.02
C PHE A 49 -5.68 9.44 -18.79
N GLN A 50 -6.57 10.40 -19.10
CA GLN A 50 -6.16 11.68 -19.69
C GLN A 50 -5.32 12.54 -18.74
N ILE A 51 -5.55 12.45 -17.43
CA ILE A 51 -4.71 13.09 -16.42
C ILE A 51 -3.33 12.43 -16.39
N PHE A 52 -3.24 11.08 -16.35
CA PHE A 52 -1.96 10.38 -16.43
C PHE A 52 -1.22 10.67 -17.74
N TYR A 53 -1.93 10.71 -18.86
CA TYR A 53 -1.34 11.10 -20.14
C TYR A 53 -0.64 12.46 -20.05
N LYS A 54 -1.30 13.47 -19.46
CA LYS A 54 -0.70 14.80 -19.26
C LYS A 54 0.46 14.75 -18.27
N ALA A 55 0.32 14.05 -17.15
CA ALA A 55 1.36 13.90 -16.15
C ALA A 55 2.61 13.25 -16.77
N THR A 56 2.47 12.14 -17.48
CA THR A 56 3.58 11.48 -18.19
C THR A 56 4.24 12.41 -19.20
N LYS A 57 3.49 13.27 -19.91
CA LYS A 57 4.09 14.26 -20.81
C LYS A 57 4.92 15.31 -20.08
N VAL A 58 4.47 15.76 -18.91
CA VAL A 58 5.25 16.67 -18.06
C VAL A 58 6.51 15.97 -17.56
N PHE A 59 6.40 14.73 -17.08
CA PHE A 59 7.54 13.91 -16.63
C PHE A 59 8.56 13.69 -17.75
N GLN A 60 8.11 13.36 -18.95
CA GLN A 60 8.98 13.20 -20.13
C GLN A 60 9.77 14.47 -20.49
N GLN A 61 9.28 15.64 -20.09
CA GLN A 61 9.90 16.95 -20.34
C GLN A 61 10.66 17.50 -19.13
N ALA A 62 10.56 16.84 -17.97
CA ALA A 62 11.25 17.26 -16.76
C ALA A 62 12.76 17.07 -16.89
N PRO A 63 13.59 17.86 -16.20
CA PRO A 63 15.03 17.64 -16.17
C PRO A 63 15.38 16.35 -15.40
N ASP A 64 16.52 15.75 -15.71
CA ASP A 64 17.03 14.54 -15.06
C ASP A 64 17.07 14.67 -13.52
N GLU A 65 17.36 15.87 -12.99
CA GLU A 65 17.34 16.17 -11.55
C GLU A 65 15.97 15.89 -10.91
N PHE A 66 14.86 16.19 -11.60
CA PHE A 66 13.52 15.89 -11.11
C PHE A 66 13.27 14.37 -11.03
N VAL A 67 13.78 13.63 -12.01
CA VAL A 67 13.67 12.17 -12.09
C VAL A 67 14.48 11.51 -10.97
N LEU A 68 15.69 12.02 -10.71
CA LEU A 68 16.54 11.59 -9.60
C LEU A 68 15.91 11.85 -8.23
N ASN A 69 15.26 13.01 -8.06
CA ASN A 69 14.51 13.33 -6.84
C ASN A 69 13.27 12.44 -6.64
N MET A 70 12.91 11.62 -7.62
CA MET A 70 11.86 10.60 -7.52
C MET A 70 12.42 9.19 -7.38
N ASP A 71 13.69 9.07 -7.01
CA ASP A 71 14.42 7.81 -6.82
C ASP A 71 14.37 6.88 -8.04
N MET A 72 14.24 7.45 -9.23
CA MET A 72 14.32 6.70 -10.48
C MET A 72 15.79 6.32 -10.74
N PRO A 73 16.07 5.05 -11.05
CA PRO A 73 17.43 4.59 -11.38
C PRO A 73 18.08 5.42 -12.49
N GLU A 74 19.32 5.87 -12.29
CA GLU A 74 20.07 6.70 -13.25
C GLU A 74 20.16 6.08 -14.65
N ASN A 75 20.27 4.75 -14.72
CA ASN A 75 20.33 4.00 -15.98
C ASN A 75 19.01 4.03 -16.77
N LEU A 76 17.88 4.37 -16.14
CA LEU A 76 16.58 4.52 -16.82
C LEU A 76 16.39 5.90 -17.45
N ILE A 77 17.10 6.93 -16.98
CA ILE A 77 16.97 8.33 -17.43
C ILE A 77 17.02 8.48 -18.95
N PRO A 78 17.96 7.85 -19.70
CA PRO A 78 18.02 7.98 -21.16
C PRO A 78 16.75 7.51 -21.90
N TYR A 79 15.93 6.68 -21.24
CA TYR A 79 14.70 6.11 -21.77
C TYR A 79 13.45 6.87 -21.31
N LEU A 80 13.48 7.51 -20.14
CA LEU A 80 12.33 8.19 -19.53
C LEU A 80 11.84 9.39 -20.35
N HIS A 81 12.72 10.04 -21.12
CA HIS A 81 12.35 11.16 -22.00
C HIS A 81 11.83 10.72 -23.37
N ARG A 82 11.87 9.41 -23.69
CA ARG A 82 11.45 8.89 -24.99
C ARG A 82 9.96 8.52 -25.00
N GLY A 83 9.28 8.88 -26.08
CA GLY A 83 7.93 8.40 -26.35
C GLY A 83 7.93 7.03 -27.03
N ASN A 84 6.87 6.25 -26.84
CA ASN A 84 6.62 5.04 -27.63
C ASN A 84 5.85 5.37 -28.93
N PRO A 85 5.77 4.43 -29.90
CA PRO A 85 5.10 4.60 -31.19
C PRO A 85 3.66 5.15 -31.17
N LEU A 86 2.94 4.99 -30.06
CA LEU A 86 1.57 5.49 -29.90
C LEU A 86 1.49 6.83 -29.16
N GLY A 87 2.59 7.27 -28.56
CA GLY A 87 2.67 8.50 -27.77
C GLY A 87 1.87 8.46 -26.47
N LEU A 88 1.33 7.30 -26.08
CA LEU A 88 0.53 7.07 -24.88
C LEU A 88 1.43 6.80 -23.65
N PRO A 89 0.96 7.02 -22.41
CA PRO A 89 1.75 6.68 -21.22
C PRO A 89 1.98 5.18 -21.08
N THR A 90 0.99 4.37 -21.45
CA THR A 90 1.04 2.91 -21.53
C THR A 90 0.02 2.43 -22.57
N TRP A 91 0.16 1.20 -23.05
CA TRP A 91 -0.73 0.62 -24.07
C TRP A 91 -1.90 -0.12 -23.44
N LEU A 92 -1.70 -0.77 -22.30
CA LEU A 92 -2.74 -1.41 -21.49
C LEU A 92 -2.50 -1.02 -20.03
N SER A 93 -3.58 -0.76 -19.29
CA SER A 93 -3.50 -0.52 -17.85
C SER A 93 -4.77 -0.95 -17.14
N ARG A 94 -4.65 -1.17 -15.83
CA ARG A 94 -5.77 -1.46 -14.92
C ARG A 94 -5.85 -0.37 -13.87
N PHE A 95 -7.01 0.27 -13.74
CA PHE A 95 -7.27 1.16 -12.62
C PHE A 95 -7.92 0.39 -11.49
N ASP A 96 -7.41 0.61 -10.29
CA ASP A 96 -7.98 0.04 -9.08
C ASP A 96 -8.80 1.12 -8.37
N PHE A 97 -10.09 0.87 -8.23
CA PHE A 97 -11.03 1.76 -7.55
C PHE A 97 -11.53 1.11 -6.26
N VAL A 98 -11.72 1.94 -5.25
CA VAL A 98 -12.48 1.60 -4.03
C VAL A 98 -13.75 2.45 -3.98
N LEU A 99 -14.76 1.93 -3.29
CA LEU A 99 -15.97 2.68 -2.97
C LEU A 99 -15.83 3.22 -1.55
N ASP A 100 -16.01 4.53 -1.38
CA ASP A 100 -16.06 5.11 -0.04
C ASP A 100 -17.36 4.70 0.70
N THR A 101 -17.50 5.10 1.96
CA THR A 101 -18.68 4.78 2.79
C THR A 101 -20.00 5.32 2.25
N GLN A 102 -19.96 6.23 1.27
CA GLN A 102 -21.11 6.78 0.56
C GLN A 102 -21.32 6.12 -0.81
N GLY A 103 -20.52 5.10 -1.15
CA GLY A 103 -20.58 4.38 -2.42
C GLY A 103 -19.92 5.10 -3.60
N ARG A 104 -19.09 6.13 -3.36
CA ARG A 104 -18.46 6.92 -4.44
C ARG A 104 -17.13 6.31 -4.86
N LEU A 105 -16.85 6.36 -6.16
CA LEU A 105 -15.59 5.87 -6.75
C LEU A 105 -14.39 6.72 -6.29
N ARG A 106 -13.37 6.05 -5.75
CA ARG A 106 -12.05 6.61 -5.44
C ARG A 106 -10.99 5.76 -6.11
N MET A 107 -10.20 6.37 -7.01
CA MET A 107 -9.09 5.66 -7.62
C MET A 107 -7.93 5.58 -6.63
N VAL A 108 -7.39 4.38 -6.44
CA VAL A 108 -6.25 4.10 -5.56
C VAL A 108 -4.97 4.08 -6.39
N GLU A 109 -4.98 3.36 -7.51
CA GLU A 109 -3.80 3.26 -8.37
C GLU A 109 -4.11 2.97 -9.85
N MET A 110 -3.08 3.12 -10.68
CA MET A 110 -3.04 2.67 -12.06
C MET A 110 -1.90 1.68 -12.27
N ASN A 111 -2.23 0.41 -12.42
CA ASN A 111 -1.30 -0.64 -12.80
C ASN A 111 -1.01 -0.54 -14.31
N ALA A 112 0.09 0.10 -14.66
CA ALA A 112 0.45 0.43 -16.05
C ALA A 112 1.58 -0.43 -16.65
N ASP A 113 2.33 -1.15 -15.81
CA ASP A 113 3.46 -2.00 -16.22
C ASP A 113 2.99 -3.43 -16.55
N THR A 114 2.30 -4.08 -15.60
CA THR A 114 1.79 -5.46 -15.75
C THR A 114 0.30 -5.54 -15.37
N PRO A 115 -0.62 -5.04 -16.23
CA PRO A 115 -2.06 -5.09 -15.95
C PRO A 115 -2.63 -6.51 -16.16
N CYS A 116 -2.88 -7.24 -15.07
CA CYS A 116 -3.63 -8.51 -15.08
C CYS A 116 -5.16 -8.27 -15.10
N PHE A 117 -5.97 -9.32 -14.96
CA PHE A 117 -7.44 -9.33 -15.11
C PHE A 117 -7.98 -9.12 -16.53
N LEU A 118 -7.16 -9.40 -17.55
CA LEU A 118 -7.53 -9.18 -18.95
C LEU A 118 -8.50 -10.26 -19.45
N ILE A 119 -8.24 -11.54 -19.20
CA ILE A 119 -9.12 -12.62 -19.66
C ILE A 119 -10.47 -12.53 -18.94
N GLU A 120 -10.45 -12.17 -17.66
CA GLU A 120 -11.60 -11.94 -16.81
C GLU A 120 -12.49 -10.85 -17.40
N SER A 121 -11.89 -9.71 -17.73
CA SER A 121 -12.60 -8.53 -18.23
C SER A 121 -13.12 -8.69 -19.67
N TYR A 122 -12.35 -9.33 -20.55
CA TYR A 122 -12.66 -9.43 -21.98
C TYR A 122 -13.34 -10.75 -22.38
N TYR A 123 -13.45 -11.73 -21.47
CA TYR A 123 -14.05 -13.04 -21.75
C TYR A 123 -14.88 -13.57 -20.57
N ALA A 124 -14.30 -13.77 -19.38
CA ALA A 124 -14.98 -14.51 -18.32
C ALA A 124 -16.25 -13.80 -17.80
N ASN A 125 -16.24 -12.46 -17.73
CA ASN A 125 -17.41 -11.67 -17.34
C ASN A 125 -18.61 -11.82 -18.28
N GLU A 126 -18.39 -12.09 -19.57
CA GLU A 126 -19.47 -12.38 -20.52
C GLU A 126 -20.13 -13.72 -20.17
N VAL A 127 -19.32 -14.75 -19.98
CA VAL A 127 -19.79 -16.10 -19.60
C VAL A 127 -20.58 -16.05 -18.29
N GLY A 128 -20.04 -15.35 -17.28
CA GLY A 128 -20.72 -15.14 -16.01
C GLY A 128 -22.03 -14.38 -16.16
N ALA A 129 -22.04 -13.26 -16.90
CA ALA A 129 -23.24 -12.46 -17.12
C ALA A 129 -24.36 -13.29 -17.80
N HIS A 130 -24.03 -14.05 -18.84
CA HIS A 130 -25.00 -14.93 -19.51
C HIS A 130 -25.54 -16.02 -18.59
N TYR A 131 -24.71 -16.64 -17.76
CA TYR A 131 -25.14 -17.67 -16.82
C TYR A 131 -26.12 -17.13 -15.76
N PHE A 132 -25.89 -15.91 -15.28
CA PHE A 132 -26.74 -15.26 -14.27
C PHE A 132 -27.90 -14.43 -14.85
N ASP A 133 -28.15 -14.52 -16.16
CA ASP A 133 -29.16 -13.72 -16.88
C ASP A 133 -29.00 -12.20 -16.61
N LYS A 134 -27.76 -11.72 -16.74
CA LYS A 134 -27.36 -10.32 -16.60
C LYS A 134 -26.85 -9.77 -17.92
N GLU A 135 -26.94 -8.46 -18.07
CA GLU A 135 -26.29 -7.77 -19.19
C GLU A 135 -24.77 -7.86 -19.05
N HIS A 136 -24.09 -8.09 -20.18
CA HIS A 136 -22.64 -8.16 -20.22
C HIS A 136 -22.02 -6.78 -19.97
N PRO A 137 -21.28 -6.58 -18.85
CA PRO A 137 -20.75 -5.26 -18.49
C PRO A 137 -19.64 -4.76 -19.43
N ASN A 138 -19.02 -5.64 -20.24
CA ASN A 138 -17.92 -5.31 -21.14
C ASN A 138 -18.30 -5.52 -22.62
N ALA A 139 -19.60 -5.49 -22.96
CA ALA A 139 -20.06 -5.68 -24.33
C ALA A 139 -19.32 -4.76 -25.32
N GLY A 140 -18.77 -5.35 -26.39
CA GLY A 140 -17.99 -4.66 -27.43
C GLY A 140 -16.53 -4.36 -27.06
N ALA A 141 -16.10 -4.57 -25.81
CA ALA A 141 -14.72 -4.32 -25.39
C ALA A 141 -13.73 -5.25 -26.10
N ARG A 142 -14.16 -6.49 -26.43
CA ARG A 142 -13.34 -7.45 -27.19
C ARG A 142 -12.96 -6.91 -28.58
N ASP A 143 -13.92 -6.35 -29.31
CA ASP A 143 -13.70 -5.74 -30.62
C ASP A 143 -12.84 -4.46 -30.53
N GLU A 144 -12.94 -3.73 -29.42
CA GLU A 144 -12.07 -2.58 -29.14
C GLU A 144 -10.63 -3.02 -28.90
N LEU A 145 -10.41 -4.10 -28.15
CA LEU A 145 -9.08 -4.67 -27.92
C LEU A 145 -8.43 -5.16 -29.21
N GLU A 146 -9.17 -5.85 -30.08
CA GLU A 146 -8.67 -6.31 -31.38
C GLU A 146 -8.23 -5.14 -32.27
N ARG A 147 -9.08 -4.11 -32.39
CA ARG A 147 -8.73 -2.88 -33.13
C ARG A 147 -7.52 -2.18 -32.53
N PHE A 148 -7.40 -2.18 -31.21
CA PHE A 148 -6.28 -1.58 -30.52
C PHE A 148 -4.96 -2.33 -30.76
N LEU A 149 -4.93 -3.65 -30.60
CA LEU A 149 -3.73 -4.46 -30.84
C LEU A 149 -3.30 -4.42 -32.31
N LYS A 150 -4.25 -4.36 -33.25
CA LYS A 150 -3.95 -4.09 -34.66
C LYS A 150 -3.24 -2.75 -34.84
N ARG A 151 -3.75 -1.69 -34.21
CA ARG A 151 -3.12 -0.37 -34.26
C ARG A 151 -1.72 -0.38 -33.63
N VAL A 152 -1.52 -1.11 -32.53
CA VAL A 152 -0.18 -1.29 -31.91
C VAL A 152 0.77 -1.89 -32.95
N TYR A 153 0.41 -3.02 -33.54
CA TYR A 153 1.22 -3.70 -34.55
C TYR A 153 1.56 -2.81 -35.74
N GLU A 154 0.56 -2.14 -36.33
CA GLU A 154 0.76 -1.26 -37.49
C GLU A 154 1.71 -0.09 -37.17
N ARG A 155 1.58 0.50 -35.96
CA ARG A 155 2.38 1.66 -35.56
C ARG A 155 3.82 1.29 -35.25
N THR A 156 4.05 0.19 -34.54
CA THR A 156 5.41 -0.25 -34.25
C THR A 156 6.13 -0.71 -35.51
N SER A 157 5.43 -1.41 -36.42
CA SER A 157 5.96 -1.79 -37.74
C SER A 157 6.40 -0.57 -38.57
N GLN A 158 5.61 0.51 -38.55
CA GLN A 158 5.95 1.76 -39.22
C GLN A 158 7.17 2.45 -38.61
N GLU A 159 7.31 2.44 -37.29
CA GLU A 159 8.47 3.03 -36.61
C GLU A 159 9.76 2.23 -36.88
N ASN A 160 9.71 0.90 -36.80
CA ASN A 160 10.85 0.04 -37.10
C ASN A 160 11.37 0.25 -38.54
N SER A 161 10.46 0.52 -39.48
CA SER A 161 10.81 0.84 -40.86
C SER A 161 11.51 2.21 -41.04
N LYS A 162 11.31 3.17 -40.11
CA LYS A 162 11.93 4.50 -40.17
C LYS A 162 13.35 4.53 -39.63
N TYR A 163 13.63 3.73 -38.60
CA TYR A 163 14.92 3.73 -37.92
C TYR A 163 15.94 2.73 -38.50
N ASN A 164 15.65 2.13 -39.66
CA ASN A 164 16.48 1.11 -40.33
C ASN A 164 16.83 -0.10 -39.44
N THR A 165 16.10 -0.35 -38.35
CA THR A 165 16.22 -1.57 -37.54
C THR A 165 15.75 -2.81 -38.30
N ILE A 166 14.98 -2.62 -39.38
CA ILE A 166 14.61 -3.67 -40.34
C ILE A 166 14.86 -3.11 -41.75
N LYS A 167 15.55 -3.87 -42.62
CA LYS A 167 15.62 -3.55 -44.05
C LYS A 167 14.19 -3.53 -44.61
N SER A 168 13.80 -2.56 -45.43
CA SER A 168 12.44 -2.48 -45.99
C SER A 168 11.99 -3.84 -46.57
N GLY A 169 10.92 -4.43 -46.01
CA GLY A 169 10.41 -5.75 -46.39
C GLY A 169 11.04 -6.95 -45.66
N GLY A 170 11.87 -6.74 -44.65
CA GLY A 170 12.40 -7.78 -43.77
C GLY A 170 11.38 -8.29 -42.74
N PRO A 171 11.66 -9.43 -42.07
CA PRO A 171 10.81 -9.96 -41.01
C PRO A 171 10.68 -8.94 -39.87
N ASN A 172 9.47 -8.83 -39.30
CA ASN A 172 9.17 -7.95 -38.16
C ASN A 172 8.50 -8.74 -37.03
N PRO A 173 9.24 -9.64 -36.36
CA PRO A 173 8.66 -10.50 -35.34
C PRO A 173 8.19 -9.67 -34.13
N PHE A 174 6.94 -9.88 -33.73
CA PHE A 174 6.37 -9.35 -32.49
C PHE A 174 6.32 -10.47 -31.46
N VAL A 175 7.17 -10.36 -30.44
CA VAL A 175 7.31 -11.37 -29.40
C VAL A 175 6.43 -11.03 -28.20
N PHE A 176 5.69 -12.02 -27.73
CA PHE A 176 4.98 -12.02 -26.45
C PHE A 176 5.75 -12.90 -25.47
N ALA A 177 6.12 -12.36 -24.31
CA ALA A 177 6.98 -13.06 -23.34
C ALA A 177 6.46 -12.98 -21.90
N CYS A 178 6.61 -14.10 -21.18
CA CYS A 178 6.39 -14.25 -19.75
C CYS A 178 7.19 -15.46 -19.23
N PHE A 179 7.20 -15.66 -17.91
CA PHE A 179 7.58 -16.95 -17.33
C PHE A 179 6.43 -17.94 -17.53
N HIS A 180 6.70 -19.10 -18.13
CA HIS A 180 5.63 -19.99 -18.61
C HIS A 180 5.12 -20.97 -17.54
N ASP A 181 5.79 -21.06 -16.40
CA ASP A 181 5.39 -21.83 -15.21
C ASP A 181 4.32 -21.10 -14.39
N TYR A 182 4.22 -19.77 -14.51
CA TYR A 182 3.10 -18.99 -14.00
C TYR A 182 1.91 -19.06 -14.96
N LEU A 183 0.93 -19.92 -14.66
CA LEU A 183 -0.20 -20.19 -15.57
C LEU A 183 -1.06 -18.97 -15.86
N GLU A 184 -1.23 -18.06 -14.88
CA GLU A 184 -1.94 -16.79 -15.07
C GLU A 184 -1.25 -15.91 -16.11
N ASP A 185 0.07 -15.73 -15.98
CA ASP A 185 0.87 -14.92 -16.88
C ASP A 185 0.90 -15.52 -18.29
N LEU A 186 1.09 -16.85 -18.38
CA LEU A 186 1.07 -17.57 -19.65
C LEU A 186 -0.28 -17.45 -20.34
N GLY A 187 -1.37 -17.63 -19.59
CA GLY A 187 -2.73 -17.49 -20.08
C GLY A 187 -2.97 -16.10 -20.64
N THR A 188 -2.69 -15.06 -19.85
CA THR A 188 -2.87 -13.66 -20.22
C THR A 188 -2.03 -13.26 -21.43
N THR A 189 -0.76 -13.68 -21.45
CA THR A 189 0.17 -13.43 -22.55
C THR A 189 -0.31 -14.08 -23.85
N LYS A 190 -0.72 -15.35 -23.80
CA LYS A 190 -1.28 -16.06 -24.96
C LYS A 190 -2.61 -15.49 -25.41
N PHE A 191 -3.45 -15.04 -24.49
CA PHE A 191 -4.73 -14.39 -24.81
C PHE A 191 -4.49 -13.15 -25.68
N LEU A 192 -3.60 -12.24 -25.26
CA LEU A 192 -3.27 -11.05 -26.04
C LEU A 192 -2.58 -11.41 -27.36
N MET A 193 -1.64 -12.36 -27.35
CA MET A 193 -0.95 -12.84 -28.54
C MET A 193 -1.94 -13.36 -29.60
N ASN A 194 -2.86 -14.24 -29.21
CA ASN A 194 -3.87 -14.81 -30.09
C ASN A 194 -4.87 -13.75 -30.57
N THR A 195 -5.15 -12.73 -29.75
CA THR A 195 -5.97 -11.59 -30.14
C THR A 195 -5.30 -10.77 -31.24
N MET A 196 -4.01 -10.44 -31.07
CA MET A 196 -3.25 -9.72 -32.10
C MET A 196 -3.15 -10.54 -33.38
N LYS A 197 -2.89 -11.85 -33.27
CA LYS A 197 -2.83 -12.76 -34.43
C LYS A 197 -4.15 -12.86 -35.18
N SER A 198 -5.27 -12.80 -34.48
CA SER A 198 -6.61 -12.78 -35.09
C SER A 198 -6.89 -11.45 -35.78
N ALA A 199 -6.48 -10.34 -35.18
CA ALA A 199 -6.67 -8.99 -35.72
C ALA A 199 -5.73 -8.67 -36.91
N CYS A 200 -4.54 -9.28 -36.94
CA CYS A 200 -3.52 -9.16 -37.98
C CYS A 200 -2.98 -10.54 -38.40
N PRO A 201 -3.71 -11.30 -39.25
CA PRO A 201 -3.27 -12.64 -39.67
C PRO A 201 -1.92 -12.69 -40.41
N GLU A 202 -1.50 -11.56 -40.97
CA GLU A 202 -0.21 -11.37 -41.64
C GLU A 202 0.96 -11.12 -40.69
N ALA A 203 0.69 -10.83 -39.41
CA ALA A 203 1.72 -10.50 -38.44
C ALA A 203 2.53 -11.74 -38.03
N ASP A 204 3.87 -11.61 -38.05
CA ASP A 204 4.77 -12.59 -37.45
C ASP A 204 4.75 -12.42 -35.92
N VAL A 205 3.76 -13.04 -35.27
CA VAL A 205 3.58 -13.00 -33.82
C VAL A 205 4.08 -14.31 -33.21
N ARG A 206 4.95 -14.20 -32.21
CA ARG A 206 5.63 -15.36 -31.59
C ARG A 206 5.52 -15.29 -30.06
N PHE A 207 5.55 -16.45 -29.42
CA PHE A 207 5.74 -16.56 -27.98
C PHE A 207 7.21 -16.91 -27.70
N LEU A 208 7.80 -16.30 -26.67
CA LEU A 208 9.12 -16.64 -26.14
C LEU A 208 9.07 -16.61 -24.61
N SER A 209 9.41 -17.72 -23.97
CA SER A 209 9.53 -17.77 -22.51
C SER A 209 10.75 -16.96 -22.05
N PHE A 210 10.65 -16.30 -20.89
CA PHE A 210 11.82 -15.63 -20.30
C PHE A 210 12.97 -16.59 -19.98
N TYR A 211 12.68 -17.86 -19.66
CA TYR A 211 13.72 -18.88 -19.47
C TYR A 211 14.56 -19.16 -20.73
N ASP A 212 14.00 -18.90 -21.92
CA ASP A 212 14.64 -19.17 -23.21
C ASP A 212 15.14 -17.87 -23.88
N MET A 213 14.95 -16.72 -23.22
CA MET A 213 15.30 -15.43 -23.79
C MET A 213 16.80 -15.22 -23.78
N VAL A 214 17.36 -15.04 -24.98
CA VAL A 214 18.77 -14.71 -25.19
C VAL A 214 18.84 -13.33 -25.84
N ILE A 215 19.75 -12.49 -25.36
CA ILE A 215 19.98 -11.15 -25.88
C ILE A 215 21.43 -11.05 -26.34
N ASP A 216 21.64 -10.56 -27.56
CA ASP A 216 22.96 -10.23 -28.12
C ASP A 216 23.03 -8.74 -28.52
N ASP A 217 24.12 -8.34 -29.19
CA ASP A 217 24.35 -6.95 -29.61
C ASP A 217 23.29 -6.40 -30.59
N GLU A 218 22.53 -7.26 -31.27
CA GLU A 218 21.46 -6.90 -32.21
C GLU A 218 20.05 -6.95 -31.57
N GLY A 219 19.90 -7.62 -30.42
CA GLY A 219 18.68 -7.60 -29.60
C GLY A 219 18.28 -8.98 -29.10
N ILE A 220 16.96 -9.21 -28.97
CA ILE A 220 16.43 -10.51 -28.52
C ILE A 220 16.54 -11.51 -29.67
N LEU A 221 17.38 -12.54 -29.49
CA LEU A 221 17.62 -13.60 -30.46
C LEU A 221 16.44 -14.59 -30.49
N LEU A 222 16.02 -14.96 -31.68
CA LEU A 222 14.94 -15.92 -31.92
C LEU A 222 15.49 -17.29 -32.33
N PRO A 223 14.74 -18.39 -32.13
CA PRO A 223 15.20 -19.75 -32.48
C PRO A 223 15.55 -19.97 -33.96
N ASP A 224 15.03 -19.13 -34.86
CA ASP A 224 15.34 -19.18 -36.30
C ASP A 224 16.57 -18.35 -36.68
N GLY A 225 17.28 -17.77 -35.70
CA GLY A 225 18.47 -16.95 -35.89
C GLY A 225 18.18 -15.50 -36.29
N GLY A 226 16.91 -15.07 -36.31
CA GLY A 226 16.53 -13.66 -36.44
C GLY A 226 16.39 -12.97 -35.08
N HIS A 227 16.00 -11.70 -35.09
CA HIS A 227 15.80 -10.92 -33.87
C HIS A 227 14.38 -10.39 -33.73
N ALA A 228 13.91 -10.27 -32.49
CA ALA A 228 12.64 -9.64 -32.19
C ALA A 228 12.68 -8.16 -32.59
N SER A 229 11.64 -7.70 -33.27
CA SER A 229 11.47 -6.28 -33.60
C SER A 229 10.59 -5.56 -32.58
N ASN A 230 9.77 -6.31 -31.84
CA ASN A 230 8.88 -5.79 -30.81
C ASN A 230 8.78 -6.82 -29.68
N LEU A 231 8.63 -6.33 -28.45
CA LEU A 231 8.40 -7.16 -27.26
C LEU A 231 7.16 -6.64 -26.52
N TYR A 232 6.17 -7.51 -26.34
CA TYR A 232 5.24 -7.44 -25.23
C TYR A 232 5.77 -8.35 -24.12
N ARG A 233 5.81 -7.84 -22.90
CA ARG A 233 6.13 -8.63 -21.71
C ARG A 233 5.02 -8.56 -20.69
N LEU A 234 4.82 -9.67 -20.00
CA LEU A 234 4.10 -9.73 -18.74
C LEU A 234 5.05 -10.25 -17.66
N HIS A 235 5.91 -9.36 -17.20
CA HIS A 235 6.79 -9.56 -16.05
C HIS A 235 7.35 -8.19 -15.65
N PRO A 236 7.33 -7.80 -14.36
CA PRO A 236 7.60 -6.41 -13.96
C PRO A 236 9.05 -5.97 -14.22
N MET A 237 9.24 -4.69 -14.55
CA MET A 237 10.61 -4.19 -14.83
C MET A 237 11.54 -4.26 -13.65
N GLU A 238 11.02 -4.05 -12.44
CA GLU A 238 11.80 -4.08 -11.21
C GLU A 238 12.43 -5.45 -10.96
N LEU A 239 11.68 -6.53 -11.18
CA LEU A 239 12.19 -7.89 -10.99
C LEU A 239 13.21 -8.28 -12.07
N LEU A 240 13.05 -7.79 -13.30
CA LEU A 240 14.05 -7.97 -14.36
C LEU A 240 15.42 -7.37 -14.01
N ILE A 241 15.45 -6.34 -13.17
CA ILE A 241 16.70 -5.70 -12.73
C ILE A 241 17.45 -6.61 -11.75
N ASP A 242 16.73 -7.41 -10.95
CA ASP A 242 17.28 -8.18 -9.84
C ASP A 242 17.44 -9.70 -10.14
N GLU A 243 16.82 -10.23 -11.19
CA GLU A 243 16.76 -11.67 -11.44
C GLU A 243 18.04 -12.29 -12.05
N THR A 244 18.31 -13.53 -11.63
CA THR A 244 19.43 -14.36 -12.10
C THR A 244 18.96 -15.74 -12.54
N THR A 245 19.62 -16.29 -13.55
CA THR A 245 19.49 -17.68 -14.02
C THR A 245 19.87 -18.67 -12.91
N ALA A 246 19.51 -19.96 -13.11
CA ALA A 246 19.85 -21.04 -12.18
C ALA A 246 21.37 -21.26 -11.99
N THR A 247 22.21 -20.75 -12.90
CA THR A 247 23.67 -20.75 -12.79
C THR A 247 24.24 -19.48 -12.13
N GLY A 248 23.36 -18.57 -11.69
CA GLY A 248 23.74 -17.31 -11.02
C GLY A 248 24.12 -16.19 -11.98
N GLU A 249 23.93 -16.36 -13.29
CA GLU A 249 24.15 -15.30 -14.28
C GLU A 249 22.88 -14.41 -14.32
N PRO A 250 22.98 -13.09 -14.17
CA PRO A 250 21.81 -12.22 -14.29
C PRO A 250 21.17 -12.37 -15.66
N LEU A 251 19.85 -12.23 -15.72
CA LEU A 251 19.09 -12.40 -16.97
C LEU A 251 19.41 -11.31 -18.03
N GLY A 252 20.26 -10.33 -17.70
CA GLY A 252 20.93 -9.43 -18.65
C GLY A 252 22.45 -9.33 -18.38
N PRO A 253 23.31 -9.19 -19.39
CA PRO A 253 24.78 -9.15 -19.27
C PRO A 253 25.39 -7.93 -18.50
N GLU A 254 24.67 -7.30 -17.57
CA GLU A 254 25.09 -6.03 -16.94
C GLU A 254 25.23 -6.07 -15.40
N ARG A 255 25.47 -7.23 -14.77
CA ARG A 255 25.78 -7.28 -13.31
C ARG A 255 26.96 -6.42 -12.90
N ASP A 256 28.02 -6.43 -13.70
CA ASP A 256 29.31 -5.84 -13.33
C ASP A 256 29.30 -4.30 -13.30
N ILE A 257 28.26 -3.67 -13.87
CA ILE A 257 28.04 -2.21 -13.81
C ILE A 257 27.10 -1.89 -12.66
N ILE A 258 26.04 -2.68 -12.46
CA ILE A 258 25.01 -2.45 -11.44
C ILE A 258 25.57 -2.64 -10.02
N GLU A 259 26.34 -3.70 -9.76
CA GLU A 259 26.96 -3.96 -8.44
C GLU A 259 28.11 -2.99 -8.10
N ARG A 260 28.65 -2.27 -9.09
CA ARG A 260 29.81 -1.37 -8.90
C ARG A 260 29.42 0.05 -8.52
N TYR A 261 28.16 0.45 -8.70
CA TYR A 261 27.70 1.85 -8.57
C TYR A 261 26.44 2.05 -7.72
N LEU A 262 25.87 1.01 -7.11
CA LEU A 262 24.69 1.13 -6.25
C LEU A 262 24.98 0.78 -4.78
N THR A 263 24.47 1.61 -3.87
CA THR A 263 24.39 1.38 -2.42
C THR A 263 22.94 1.17 -1.99
N PRO A 264 22.68 0.45 -0.87
CA PRO A 264 21.31 0.28 -0.38
C PRO A 264 20.77 1.62 0.15
N SER A 265 19.61 2.02 -0.36
CA SER A 265 18.89 3.22 0.05
C SER A 265 17.57 2.83 0.71
N TYR A 266 17.31 3.43 1.86
CA TYR A 266 16.04 3.34 2.58
C TYR A 266 15.28 4.65 2.38
N PHE A 267 13.95 4.57 2.31
CA PHE A 267 13.10 5.75 2.29
C PHE A 267 13.04 6.40 3.67
N GLU A 268 13.34 7.70 3.75
CA GLU A 268 12.91 8.57 4.85
C GLU A 268 11.53 9.15 4.52
N SER A 269 10.68 9.25 5.54
CA SER A 269 9.27 9.66 5.46
C SER A 269 9.11 11.18 5.50
N ASP A 270 8.53 11.79 4.46
CA ASP A 270 8.18 13.21 4.43
C ASP A 270 6.67 13.45 4.18
N PHE A 271 5.80 13.19 5.18
CA PHE A 271 4.43 13.76 5.17
C PHE A 271 3.92 14.12 6.58
N PRO A 272 4.35 15.26 7.16
CA PRO A 272 3.98 15.65 8.53
C PRO A 272 2.58 16.28 8.70
N ASN A 273 1.70 16.32 7.67
CA ASN A 273 0.43 17.08 7.73
C ASN A 273 -0.76 16.36 7.09
N LEU A 274 -1.23 15.25 7.66
CA LEU A 274 -2.52 14.64 7.31
C LEU A 274 -3.32 14.37 8.59
N ASP A 275 -3.73 15.44 9.28
CA ASP A 275 -4.44 15.37 10.57
C ASP A 275 -5.92 14.92 10.47
N ASP A 276 -6.48 14.74 9.26
CA ASP A 276 -7.94 14.70 9.06
C ASP A 276 -8.49 13.46 8.29
N ALA A 277 -7.72 12.41 8.00
CA ALA A 277 -8.27 11.22 7.33
C ALA A 277 -7.50 9.90 7.55
N LEU A 278 -8.24 8.78 7.64
CA LEU A 278 -7.74 7.42 7.43
C LEU A 278 -7.05 7.35 6.06
N TYR A 279 -5.74 7.15 6.03
CA TYR A 279 -4.96 7.02 4.80
C TYR A 279 -4.67 5.55 4.49
N ILE A 280 -4.48 5.27 3.21
CA ILE A 280 -3.94 3.99 2.74
C ILE A 280 -2.46 4.23 2.49
N GLN A 281 -1.60 3.61 3.31
CA GLN A 281 -0.16 3.60 3.05
C GLN A 281 0.13 2.56 1.97
N LYS A 282 0.87 2.98 0.93
CA LYS A 282 1.33 2.09 -0.13
C LYS A 282 2.75 2.47 -0.53
N GLU A 283 3.60 1.46 -0.74
CA GLU A 283 4.90 1.65 -1.37
C GLU A 283 4.72 2.11 -2.82
N ILE A 284 5.62 3.00 -3.29
CA ILE A 284 5.65 3.46 -4.68
C ILE A 284 5.76 2.27 -5.65
N TRP A 285 6.45 1.19 -5.22
CA TRP A 285 6.68 -0.04 -6.00
C TRP A 285 5.83 -1.25 -5.54
N GLY A 286 4.84 -1.06 -4.67
CA GLY A 286 4.04 -2.17 -4.10
C GLY A 286 3.04 -2.82 -5.07
N ARG A 287 2.83 -4.15 -4.95
CA ARG A 287 1.91 -4.96 -5.80
C ARG A 287 0.94 -5.81 -4.98
N GLU A 288 -0.17 -6.22 -5.61
CA GLU A 288 -1.14 -7.20 -5.06
C GLU A 288 -1.73 -6.85 -3.68
N GLY A 289 -1.68 -5.58 -3.29
CA GLY A 289 -2.08 -5.16 -1.95
C GLY A 289 -1.16 -5.65 -0.82
N ARG A 290 0.02 -6.21 -1.14
CA ARG A 290 1.06 -6.50 -0.13
C ARG A 290 1.42 -5.19 0.56
N ASN A 291 1.39 -5.20 1.89
CA ASN A 291 1.61 -4.05 2.79
C ASN A 291 0.49 -2.99 2.83
N ILE A 292 -0.73 -3.24 2.32
CA ILE A 292 -1.89 -2.37 2.59
C ILE A 292 -2.41 -2.66 4.00
N GLN A 293 -2.21 -1.75 4.95
CA GLN A 293 -2.75 -1.87 6.31
C GLN A 293 -3.74 -0.72 6.59
N ALA A 294 -4.98 -1.08 6.94
CA ALA A 294 -5.94 -0.14 7.51
C ALA A 294 -5.66 -0.06 9.02
N LEU A 295 -4.61 0.69 9.40
CA LEU A 295 -4.23 0.84 10.80
C LEU A 295 -5.27 1.68 11.54
N ALA A 296 -5.81 1.17 12.63
CA ALA A 296 -6.63 1.97 13.54
C ALA A 296 -5.72 2.93 14.33
N ASN A 297 -6.16 4.16 14.57
CA ASN A 297 -5.35 5.15 15.26
C ASN A 297 -5.14 4.83 16.75
N LEU A 298 -3.92 5.04 17.24
CA LEU A 298 -3.54 4.84 18.64
C LEU A 298 -3.41 6.20 19.33
N TYR A 299 -4.12 6.34 20.44
CA TYR A 299 -4.09 7.49 21.33
C TYR A 299 -3.60 7.07 22.71
N ILE A 300 -2.94 7.97 23.42
CA ILE A 300 -2.54 7.72 24.81
C ILE A 300 -2.92 8.88 25.73
N GLY A 301 -3.15 8.58 27.01
CA GLY A 301 -3.42 9.59 28.03
C GLY A 301 -2.63 9.37 29.31
N LEU A 302 -1.94 10.40 29.79
CA LEU A 302 -1.33 10.41 31.13
C LEU A 302 -2.31 11.02 32.13
N VAL A 303 -2.81 10.20 33.05
CA VAL A 303 -3.89 10.55 33.97
C VAL A 303 -3.33 10.98 35.32
N HIS A 304 -3.60 12.22 35.72
CA HIS A 304 -3.22 12.75 37.04
C HIS A 304 -4.36 12.79 38.06
N TYR A 305 -5.60 12.61 37.62
CA TYR A 305 -6.80 12.49 38.46
C TYR A 305 -7.88 11.68 37.73
N PRO A 306 -8.62 10.77 38.41
CA PRO A 306 -8.54 10.40 39.83
C PRO A 306 -7.49 9.30 40.09
N ILE A 307 -6.44 9.62 40.85
CA ILE A 307 -5.32 8.71 41.11
C ILE A 307 -5.27 8.29 42.57
N MET A 308 -4.89 7.04 42.85
CA MET A 308 -4.68 6.56 44.21
C MET A 308 -3.27 6.88 44.72
N ASN A 309 -3.17 7.27 45.98
CA ASN A 309 -1.90 7.28 46.69
C ASN A 309 -1.62 5.93 47.39
N LYS A 310 -0.45 5.78 48.01
CA LYS A 310 -0.06 4.58 48.79
C LYS A 310 -0.99 4.26 49.97
N HIS A 311 -1.82 5.21 50.40
CA HIS A 311 -2.82 5.07 51.46
C HIS A 311 -4.23 4.77 50.92
N LYS A 312 -4.38 4.54 49.59
CA LYS A 312 -5.65 4.30 48.89
C LYS A 312 -6.63 5.48 48.92
N GLU A 313 -6.12 6.69 49.09
CA GLU A 313 -6.90 7.91 49.00
C GLU A 313 -6.87 8.43 47.55
N VAL A 314 -7.98 9.00 47.09
CA VAL A 314 -8.07 9.65 45.77
C VAL A 314 -7.41 11.01 45.84
N ILE A 315 -6.36 11.20 45.05
CA ILE A 315 -5.55 12.39 44.97
C ILE A 315 -5.44 12.88 43.52
N THR A 316 -4.92 14.10 43.36
CA THR A 316 -4.36 14.58 42.10
C THR A 316 -2.84 14.57 42.22
N THR A 317 -2.14 13.91 41.31
CA THR A 317 -0.66 13.90 41.28
C THR A 317 -0.11 15.10 40.53
N ALA A 318 1.04 15.64 40.93
CA ALA A 318 1.71 16.70 40.17
C ALA A 318 2.24 16.19 38.82
N ILE A 319 2.28 17.08 37.83
CA ILE A 319 2.87 16.81 36.51
C ILE A 319 4.38 17.00 36.61
N THR A 320 5.15 16.04 36.12
CA THR A 320 6.60 16.22 35.99
C THR A 320 6.92 16.63 34.55
N ASN A 321 7.84 17.58 34.40
CA ASN A 321 8.24 18.06 33.07
C ASN A 321 8.82 16.91 32.21
N TYR A 322 9.56 15.99 32.85
CA TYR A 322 10.13 14.82 32.18
C TYR A 322 9.06 13.90 31.57
N ASP A 323 7.92 13.72 32.23
CA ASP A 323 6.84 12.87 31.69
C ASP A 323 6.27 13.44 30.39
N ILE A 324 6.11 14.76 30.31
CA ILE A 324 5.63 15.41 29.09
C ILE A 324 6.63 15.17 27.95
N HIS A 325 7.91 15.47 28.20
CA HIS A 325 8.96 15.37 27.19
C HIS A 325 9.23 13.94 26.69
N ASP A 326 9.42 13.00 27.61
CA ASP A 326 9.84 11.65 27.25
C ASP A 326 8.69 10.86 26.60
N ILE A 327 7.46 11.04 27.09
CA ILE A 327 6.29 10.38 26.51
C ILE A 327 5.94 11.00 25.16
N ALA A 328 6.06 12.32 24.99
CA ALA A 328 5.87 12.98 23.70
C ALA A 328 6.81 12.42 22.62
N ARG A 329 8.08 12.21 22.96
CA ARG A 329 9.06 11.57 22.05
C ARG A 329 8.67 10.14 21.72
N ALA A 330 8.33 9.34 22.73
CA ALA A 330 7.89 7.96 22.50
C ALA A 330 6.61 7.90 21.66
N SER A 331 5.71 8.88 21.81
CA SER A 331 4.46 8.99 21.04
C SER A 331 4.74 9.14 19.55
N ILE A 332 5.63 10.07 19.17
CA ILE A 332 6.05 10.22 17.77
C ILE A 332 6.76 8.96 17.26
N THR A 333 7.64 8.37 18.07
CA THR A 333 8.39 7.16 17.64
C THR A 333 7.48 5.98 17.30
N TYR A 334 6.34 5.83 17.98
CA TYR A 334 5.43 4.71 17.80
C TYR A 334 4.09 5.10 17.15
N ASP A 335 4.08 6.21 16.40
CA ASP A 335 2.94 6.66 15.62
C ASP A 335 1.64 6.78 16.43
N VAL A 336 1.74 7.48 17.56
CA VAL A 336 0.60 7.83 18.40
C VAL A 336 -0.01 9.14 17.90
N SER A 337 -1.28 9.10 17.52
CA SER A 337 -2.00 10.23 16.91
C SER A 337 -2.12 11.42 17.86
N LYS A 338 -2.48 11.20 19.14
CA LYS A 338 -2.38 12.22 20.20
C LYS A 338 -1.98 11.65 21.55
N TYR A 339 -1.18 12.43 22.27
CA TYR A 339 -0.84 12.23 23.67
C TYR A 339 -1.56 13.26 24.54
N PHE A 340 -2.57 12.80 25.27
CA PHE A 340 -3.34 13.61 26.21
C PHE A 340 -2.67 13.69 27.58
N VAL A 341 -2.35 14.89 28.04
CA VAL A 341 -2.03 15.17 29.45
C VAL A 341 -3.35 15.51 30.14
N ILE A 342 -3.78 14.68 31.09
CA ILE A 342 -5.12 14.78 31.71
C ILE A 342 -4.98 15.29 33.14
N HIS A 343 -5.36 16.54 33.37
CA HIS A 343 -5.19 17.20 34.67
C HIS A 343 -6.30 18.21 34.97
N ASN A 344 -6.80 18.23 36.21
CA ASN A 344 -7.92 19.09 36.63
C ASN A 344 -7.50 20.37 37.39
N ILE A 345 -6.29 20.44 37.96
CA ILE A 345 -5.82 21.63 38.70
C ILE A 345 -5.33 22.73 37.73
N PRO A 346 -5.91 23.95 37.78
CA PRO A 346 -5.57 25.03 36.86
C PRO A 346 -4.08 25.41 36.84
N ALA A 347 -3.41 25.49 38.00
CA ALA A 347 -2.01 25.88 38.08
C ALA A 347 -1.06 24.88 37.38
N GLN A 348 -1.39 23.58 37.41
CA GLN A 348 -0.64 22.55 36.68
C GLN A 348 -0.95 22.61 35.18
N CYS A 349 -2.20 22.91 34.81
CA CYS A 349 -2.59 23.11 33.41
C CYS A 349 -1.88 24.31 32.78
N GLU A 350 -1.74 25.41 33.51
CA GLU A 350 -1.01 26.60 33.07
C GLU A 350 0.49 26.30 32.86
N LEU A 351 1.10 25.53 33.77
CA LEU A 351 2.48 25.06 33.63
C LEU A 351 2.67 24.24 32.33
N VAL A 352 1.79 23.27 32.08
CA VAL A 352 1.86 22.44 30.86
C VAL A 352 1.64 23.28 29.61
N SER A 353 0.67 24.20 29.64
CA SER A 353 0.40 25.10 28.51
C SER A 353 1.62 25.95 28.19
N THR A 354 2.30 26.49 29.21
CA THR A 354 3.53 27.27 29.06
C THR A 354 4.66 26.43 28.43
N ILE A 355 4.81 25.17 28.87
CA ILE A 355 5.80 24.24 28.30
C ILE A 355 5.46 23.96 26.84
N MET A 356 4.19 23.64 26.53
CA MET A 356 3.74 23.35 25.17
C MET A 356 3.93 24.55 24.24
N GLU A 357 3.56 25.76 24.65
CA GLU A 357 3.75 26.99 23.87
C GLU A 357 5.23 27.25 23.57
N HIS A 358 6.11 27.02 24.55
CA HIS A 358 7.56 27.19 24.37
C HIS A 358 8.14 26.30 23.26
N TRP A 359 7.66 25.05 23.16
CA TRP A 359 8.16 24.06 22.19
C TRP A 359 7.40 24.04 20.87
N LYS A 360 6.10 24.35 20.84
CA LYS A 360 5.28 24.41 19.61
C LYS A 360 5.55 25.68 18.81
N SER A 361 5.63 26.84 19.48
CA SER A 361 5.65 28.16 18.83
C SER A 361 6.71 29.13 19.37
N GLY A 362 7.30 28.84 20.53
CA GLY A 362 8.30 29.70 21.18
C GLY A 362 9.74 29.45 20.70
N PHE A 363 10.71 30.06 21.40
CA PHE A 363 12.16 29.94 21.08
C PHE A 363 12.64 28.48 20.98
N GLY A 364 12.09 27.58 21.80
CA GLY A 364 12.42 26.14 21.77
C GLY A 364 12.18 25.50 20.41
N SER A 365 11.17 25.96 19.67
CA SER A 365 10.83 25.45 18.33
C SER A 365 11.90 25.73 17.27
N ALA A 366 12.61 26.86 17.38
CA ALA A 366 13.70 27.22 16.48
C ALA A 366 15.05 26.64 16.92
N TYR A 367 15.18 26.30 18.21
CA TYR A 367 16.41 25.79 18.81
C TYR A 367 16.60 24.28 18.64
N ASN A 368 15.51 23.49 18.71
CA ASN A 368 15.56 22.04 18.52
C ASN A 368 14.31 21.55 17.77
N PRO A 369 14.42 21.36 16.44
CA PRO A 369 13.31 20.89 15.60
C PRO A 369 12.71 19.56 16.07
N ASP A 370 13.53 18.56 16.42
CA ASP A 370 13.05 17.23 16.86
C ASP A 370 12.11 17.32 18.08
N ARG A 371 12.37 18.26 19.00
CA ARG A 371 11.48 18.50 20.16
C ARG A 371 10.21 19.24 19.80
N LYS A 372 10.23 20.09 18.77
CA LYS A 372 9.02 20.72 18.27
C LYS A 372 8.07 19.64 17.74
N ASP A 373 8.60 18.70 16.96
CA ASP A 373 7.85 17.60 16.37
C ASP A 373 7.29 16.67 17.44
N ALA A 374 8.06 16.34 18.48
CA ALA A 374 7.56 15.60 19.64
C ALA A 374 6.30 16.24 20.28
N PHE A 375 6.23 17.57 20.34
CA PHE A 375 5.14 18.27 21.01
C PHE A 375 3.88 18.43 20.16
N THR A 376 3.93 18.25 18.84
CA THR A 376 2.76 18.48 17.95
C THR A 376 1.56 17.64 18.40
N VAL A 377 1.81 16.38 18.75
CA VAL A 377 0.80 15.39 19.21
C VAL A 377 0.35 15.58 20.65
N VAL A 378 0.99 16.44 21.45
CA VAL A 378 0.64 16.66 22.86
C VAL A 378 -0.58 17.57 22.97
N GLU A 379 -1.56 17.15 23.77
CA GLU A 379 -2.79 17.91 24.03
C GLU A 379 -3.15 17.89 25.52
N LEU A 380 -3.53 19.05 26.06
CA LEU A 380 -3.92 19.18 27.46
C LEU A 380 -5.44 19.17 27.59
N VAL A 381 -5.97 18.24 28.39
CA VAL A 381 -7.42 18.13 28.67
C VAL A 381 -7.68 18.00 30.16
N ASN A 382 -8.90 18.36 30.60
CA ASN A 382 -9.22 18.43 32.02
C ASN A 382 -9.80 17.13 32.62
N SER A 383 -10.14 16.15 31.78
CA SER A 383 -10.73 14.87 32.21
C SER A 383 -10.61 13.79 31.14
N ILE A 384 -10.70 12.52 31.54
CA ILE A 384 -10.73 11.36 30.64
C ILE A 384 -11.92 11.45 29.67
N ALA A 385 -13.08 11.90 30.16
CA ALA A 385 -14.28 12.04 29.34
C ALA A 385 -14.07 13.03 28.18
N VAL A 386 -13.32 14.12 28.41
CA VAL A 386 -12.97 15.06 27.34
C VAL A 386 -12.01 14.40 26.34
N ALA A 387 -10.99 13.67 26.78
CA ALA A 387 -10.10 12.94 25.86
C ALA A 387 -10.86 11.97 24.94
N VAL A 388 -11.76 11.16 25.51
CA VAL A 388 -12.60 10.21 24.75
C VAL A 388 -13.47 10.95 23.73
N ARG A 389 -14.09 12.05 24.13
CA ARG A 389 -14.94 12.86 23.25
C ARG A 389 -14.14 13.52 22.13
N THR A 390 -12.94 14.05 22.43
CA THR A 390 -12.05 14.61 21.42
C THR A 390 -11.72 13.57 20.36
N ILE A 391 -11.40 12.34 20.75
CA ILE A 391 -11.15 11.24 19.80
C ILE A 391 -12.41 10.90 19.02
N GLU A 392 -13.57 10.82 19.67
CA GLU A 392 -14.85 10.54 18.98
C GLU A 392 -15.21 11.64 17.95
N ASP A 393 -14.92 12.90 18.25
CA ASP A 393 -15.12 14.03 17.34
C ASP A 393 -14.15 13.98 16.13
N ILE A 394 -12.91 13.49 16.33
CA ILE A 394 -11.89 13.34 15.26
C ILE A 394 -12.18 12.12 14.37
N GLU A 395 -12.44 10.98 15.00
CA GLU A 395 -12.53 9.66 14.34
C GLU A 395 -13.95 9.34 13.87
N GLY A 396 -14.96 10.10 14.32
CA GLY A 396 -16.37 9.83 14.06
C GLY A 396 -16.94 8.62 14.82
N MET A 397 -16.16 8.02 15.73
CA MET A 397 -16.58 6.88 16.55
C MET A 397 -15.86 6.82 17.91
N ARG A 398 -16.55 6.32 18.95
CA ARG A 398 -15.96 6.17 20.29
C ARG A 398 -14.80 5.16 20.29
N PRO A 399 -13.60 5.54 20.80
CA PRO A 399 -12.48 4.61 20.90
C PRO A 399 -12.75 3.46 21.87
N ILE A 400 -11.97 2.39 21.71
CA ILE A 400 -11.73 1.41 22.77
C ILE A 400 -10.89 2.10 23.84
N VAL A 401 -11.36 2.15 25.07
CA VAL A 401 -10.62 2.74 26.20
C VAL A 401 -9.99 1.63 27.00
N ALA A 402 -8.65 1.58 27.01
CA ALA A 402 -7.88 0.63 27.79
C ALA A 402 -7.04 1.34 28.86
N THR A 403 -6.72 0.63 29.94
CA THR A 403 -5.77 1.11 30.96
C THR A 403 -4.69 0.08 31.23
N THR A 404 -3.72 0.44 32.07
CA THR A 404 -2.64 -0.43 32.55
C THR A 404 -2.73 -0.59 34.07
N ASP A 405 -2.29 -1.75 34.58
CA ASP A 405 -2.10 -1.99 36.01
C ASP A 405 -1.06 -3.10 36.21
N ALA A 406 -0.47 -3.18 37.40
CA ALA A 406 0.48 -4.24 37.74
C ALA A 406 -0.21 -5.59 38.09
N ARG A 407 -1.55 -5.64 38.07
CA ARG A 407 -2.38 -6.81 38.38
C ARG A 407 -3.28 -7.17 37.21
N THR A 408 -3.81 -8.39 37.24
CA THR A 408 -4.79 -8.88 36.27
C THR A 408 -6.22 -8.73 36.79
N TYR A 409 -7.16 -8.61 35.86
CA TYR A 409 -8.60 -8.40 36.08
C TYR A 409 -9.40 -9.23 35.06
N ASP A 410 -10.71 -9.36 35.25
CA ASP A 410 -11.57 -10.17 34.36
C ASP A 410 -11.62 -9.65 32.91
N ASN A 411 -11.48 -8.33 32.71
CA ASN A 411 -11.40 -7.69 31.40
C ASN A 411 -9.94 -7.45 30.94
N THR A 412 -8.98 -8.24 31.42
CA THR A 412 -7.60 -8.15 30.96
C THR A 412 -7.45 -8.64 29.52
N ILE A 413 -6.77 -7.88 28.67
CA ILE A 413 -6.46 -8.19 27.27
C ILE A 413 -4.95 -8.30 27.06
N SER A 414 -4.52 -9.28 26.25
CA SER A 414 -3.10 -9.45 25.92
C SER A 414 -2.62 -8.38 24.94
N TYR A 415 -1.31 -8.12 24.92
CA TYR A 415 -0.71 -7.21 23.95
C TYR A 415 -0.92 -7.69 22.51
N ALA A 416 -0.81 -9.00 22.27
CA ALA A 416 -1.03 -9.59 20.95
C ALA A 416 -2.45 -9.31 20.43
N ARG A 417 -3.47 -9.48 21.28
CA ARG A 417 -4.85 -9.22 20.87
C ARG A 417 -5.13 -7.73 20.68
N MET A 418 -4.61 -6.86 21.55
CA MET A 418 -4.76 -5.41 21.36
C MET A 418 -4.05 -4.92 20.09
N ARG A 419 -2.89 -5.48 19.77
CA ARG A 419 -2.17 -5.21 18.53
C ARG A 419 -2.97 -5.63 17.30
N GLU A 420 -3.59 -6.81 17.34
CA GLU A 420 -4.48 -7.27 16.28
C GLU A 420 -5.67 -6.31 16.06
N HIS A 421 -6.27 -5.76 17.14
CA HIS A 421 -7.29 -4.71 17.02
C HIS A 421 -6.77 -3.48 16.28
N LEU A 422 -5.57 -3.01 16.64
CA LEU A 422 -4.92 -1.85 16.03
C LEU A 422 -4.55 -2.07 14.55
N GLU A 423 -4.23 -3.30 14.18
CA GLU A 423 -3.78 -3.64 12.82
C GLU A 423 -4.94 -3.99 11.88
N ASN A 424 -6.04 -4.56 12.40
CA ASN A 424 -7.06 -5.19 11.55
C ASN A 424 -8.51 -4.72 11.78
N GLU A 425 -8.83 -4.03 12.88
CA GLU A 425 -10.24 -3.79 13.27
C GLU A 425 -10.72 -2.34 13.14
N GLY A 426 -9.86 -1.42 12.67
CA GLY A 426 -10.21 -0.04 12.27
C GLY A 426 -10.72 0.90 13.38
N ARG A 427 -11.10 0.38 14.56
CA ARG A 427 -11.61 1.16 15.68
C ARG A 427 -10.46 1.77 16.49
N PRO A 428 -10.45 3.09 16.72
CA PRO A 428 -9.36 3.75 17.44
C PRO A 428 -9.24 3.26 18.88
N VAL A 429 -8.02 3.27 19.42
CA VAL A 429 -7.71 2.82 20.78
C VAL A 429 -7.12 3.97 21.60
N LEU A 430 -7.64 4.20 22.80
CA LEU A 430 -7.06 5.10 23.81
C LEU A 430 -6.49 4.29 24.96
N VAL A 431 -5.17 4.34 25.16
CA VAL A 431 -4.49 3.71 26.30
C VAL A 431 -4.20 4.74 27.39
N LEU A 432 -4.78 4.54 28.57
CA LEU A 432 -4.63 5.41 29.73
C LEU A 432 -3.56 4.88 30.69
N PHE A 433 -2.66 5.77 31.08
CA PHE A 433 -1.57 5.53 32.01
C PHE A 433 -1.81 6.31 33.29
N GLY A 434 -2.12 5.60 34.37
CA GLY A 434 -2.25 6.19 35.69
C GLY A 434 -0.90 6.56 36.29
N THR A 435 -0.78 7.74 36.87
CA THR A 435 0.39 8.13 37.66
C THR A 435 0.28 7.62 39.11
N GLY A 436 1.28 7.91 39.95
CA GLY A 436 1.22 7.59 41.38
C GLY A 436 1.16 6.08 41.65
N TYR A 437 0.10 5.63 42.33
CA TYR A 437 -0.18 4.21 42.60
C TYR A 437 -1.29 3.62 41.70
N GLY A 438 -1.60 4.28 40.59
CA GLY A 438 -2.63 3.87 39.62
C GLY A 438 -3.98 4.56 39.84
N MET A 439 -4.90 4.36 38.89
CA MET A 439 -6.26 4.92 38.93
C MET A 439 -7.16 4.19 39.95
N THR A 440 -8.27 4.81 40.33
CA THR A 440 -9.24 4.18 41.24
C THR A 440 -9.89 2.95 40.60
N LYS A 441 -10.24 1.95 41.41
CA LYS A 441 -10.91 0.73 40.93
C LYS A 441 -12.19 1.02 40.14
N GLU A 442 -13.01 1.95 40.64
CA GLU A 442 -14.25 2.40 39.97
C GLU A 442 -13.97 2.99 38.59
N THR A 443 -12.90 3.78 38.45
CA THR A 443 -12.47 4.32 37.15
C THR A 443 -12.03 3.18 36.21
N MET A 444 -11.25 2.23 36.72
CA MET A 444 -10.78 1.09 35.93
C MET A 444 -11.91 0.18 35.44
N GLU A 445 -12.94 -0.04 36.27
CA GLU A 445 -14.14 -0.83 35.91
C GLU A 445 -14.98 -0.17 34.80
N SER A 446 -14.79 1.13 34.55
CA SER A 446 -15.50 1.85 33.47
C SER A 446 -14.83 1.71 32.10
N PHE A 447 -13.63 1.14 32.03
CA PHE A 447 -12.88 0.98 30.80
C PHE A 447 -13.17 -0.35 30.10
N ASP A 448 -13.02 -0.36 28.78
CA ASP A 448 -13.33 -1.53 27.95
C ASP A 448 -12.35 -2.68 28.29
N TYR A 449 -11.06 -2.37 28.44
CA TYR A 449 -10.03 -3.37 28.75
C TYR A 449 -8.96 -2.88 29.72
N ILE A 450 -8.25 -3.85 30.31
CA ILE A 450 -7.00 -3.61 31.06
C ILE A 450 -5.88 -4.38 30.34
N LEU A 451 -4.84 -3.69 29.88
CA LEU A 451 -3.68 -4.36 29.28
C LEU A 451 -2.99 -5.26 30.32
N GLU A 452 -2.54 -6.43 29.88
CA GLU A 452 -1.81 -7.35 30.75
C GLU A 452 -0.57 -6.68 31.38
N PRO A 453 -0.21 -7.02 32.63
CA PRO A 453 0.92 -6.40 33.30
C PRO A 453 2.25 -6.60 32.54
N ILE A 454 3.14 -5.62 32.63
CA ILE A 454 4.50 -5.75 32.11
C ILE A 454 5.30 -6.65 33.07
N TYR A 455 5.57 -7.88 32.63
CA TYR A 455 6.50 -8.77 33.31
C TYR A 455 7.91 -8.63 32.75
N GLY A 456 8.89 -8.51 33.64
CA GLY A 456 10.30 -8.71 33.36
C GLY A 456 10.73 -10.13 33.70
N HIS A 457 12.04 -10.43 33.60
CA HIS A 457 12.57 -11.76 33.94
C HIS A 457 12.51 -12.09 35.44
N GLY A 458 12.46 -11.06 36.31
CA GLY A 458 12.40 -11.23 37.76
C GLY A 458 11.06 -10.79 38.37
N GLU A 459 10.98 -10.85 39.69
CA GLU A 459 9.76 -10.57 40.45
C GLU A 459 9.39 -9.07 40.58
N TYR A 460 10.28 -8.16 40.16
CA TYR A 460 10.06 -6.70 40.28
C TYR A 460 9.18 -6.17 39.14
N ASN A 461 8.02 -5.61 39.47
CA ASN A 461 7.02 -5.12 38.51
C ASN A 461 6.60 -3.64 38.71
N HIS A 462 7.42 -2.84 39.40
CA HIS A 462 7.14 -1.43 39.68
C HIS A 462 7.94 -0.49 38.75
N LEU A 463 7.53 -0.43 37.49
CA LEU A 463 8.14 0.46 36.49
C LEU A 463 7.71 1.92 36.68
N SER A 464 8.56 2.86 36.27
CA SER A 464 8.14 4.24 36.10
C SER A 464 7.11 4.34 34.98
N VAL A 465 6.18 5.31 35.06
CA VAL A 465 5.16 5.48 34.02
C VAL A 465 5.78 5.69 32.63
N ARG A 466 6.87 6.46 32.55
CA ARG A 466 7.62 6.69 31.30
C ARG A 466 8.14 5.39 30.70
N SER A 467 8.77 4.55 31.52
CA SER A 467 9.28 3.24 31.09
C SER A 467 8.15 2.31 30.66
N ALA A 468 7.04 2.29 31.41
CA ALA A 468 5.88 1.48 31.09
C ALA A 468 5.25 1.91 29.75
N VAL A 469 5.12 3.21 29.51
CA VAL A 469 4.63 3.76 28.23
C VAL A 469 5.50 3.29 27.08
N SER A 470 6.83 3.47 27.14
CA SER A 470 7.71 3.07 26.03
C SER A 470 7.63 1.57 25.72
N ILE A 471 7.58 0.71 26.75
CA ILE A 471 7.47 -0.75 26.56
C ILE A 471 6.09 -1.13 25.98
N ILE A 472 5.03 -0.46 26.42
CA ILE A 472 3.67 -0.75 25.93
C ILE A 472 3.52 -0.30 24.49
N LEU A 473 4.03 0.87 24.13
CA LEU A 473 4.04 1.32 22.75
C LEU A 473 4.85 0.38 21.85
N ASP A 474 6.02 -0.09 22.30
CA ASP A 474 6.79 -1.12 21.58
C ASP A 474 5.99 -2.41 21.37
N ARG A 475 5.29 -2.90 22.39
CA ARG A 475 4.46 -4.11 22.28
C ARG A 475 3.27 -3.94 21.33
N LEU A 476 2.68 -2.75 21.27
CA LEU A 476 1.49 -2.46 20.46
C LEU A 476 1.82 -2.03 19.02
N ARG A 477 2.94 -1.35 18.79
CA ARG A 477 3.30 -0.70 17.52
C ARG A 477 4.75 -0.90 17.08
N GLY A 478 5.62 -1.41 17.95
CA GLY A 478 7.02 -1.69 17.61
C GLY A 478 7.16 -2.87 16.65
N GLU A 479 8.28 -2.93 15.95
CA GLU A 479 8.57 -4.05 15.03
C GLU A 479 8.47 -5.39 15.75
N ALA A 480 7.99 -6.43 15.07
CA ALA A 480 8.03 -7.80 15.58
C ALA A 480 9.46 -8.37 15.50
N TRP A 481 10.42 -7.73 16.19
CA TRP A 481 11.85 -8.04 16.14
C TRP A 481 12.18 -9.46 16.60
N TRP A 482 11.28 -10.12 17.34
CA TRP A 482 11.39 -11.51 17.75
C TRP A 482 11.04 -12.53 16.65
N ASN A 483 10.52 -12.07 15.51
CA ASN A 483 10.24 -12.87 14.31
C ASN A 483 11.24 -12.64 13.16
N LYS A 484 12.14 -11.65 13.30
CA LYS A 484 13.27 -11.43 12.39
C LYS A 484 14.39 -12.40 12.74
#